data_AF-A0A930FD99-F1
#
_entry.id   AF-A0A930FD99-F1
#
_cell.length_a   1.000
_cell.length_b   1.000
_cell.length_c   1.000
_cell.angle_alpha   90.00
_cell.angle_beta   90.00
_cell.angle_gamma   90.00
#
_symmetry.space_group_name_H-M   'P 1'
#
loop_
_entity.id
_entity.type
_entity.pdbx_description
1 polymer ?
#
loop_
_entity_poly.entity_id
_entity_poly.type
_entity_poly.pdbx_seq_one_letter_code
_entity_poly.pdbx_strand_id
1 'polypeptide(L)'
;MRLEDELFRRLRPNEQYLIQYGFQKQDDLYRYQTKLEDTGMYAIIIVDGNSVSGRVLDDLTNEEYVAVHTLGKKGNFATKVKTAYLSCLEDIAKNCFEKVMYSSIQANTMHEWMINEMHDTADHPFTKSQNGKRTTDNEFTAYKPGDSDK
;
A
#
# COMPACT_ATOMS: atom_id res chain seq x y z
N MET A 1 6.21 10.82 2.92
CA MET A 1 5.68 9.50 2.55
C MET A 1 4.26 9.72 2.06
N ARG A 2 3.90 9.21 0.88
CA ARG A 2 2.52 9.34 0.39
C ARG A 2 1.65 8.26 1.03
N LEU A 3 0.33 8.45 0.98
CA LEU A 3 -0.64 7.55 1.61
C LEU A 3 -0.67 6.19 0.93
N GLU A 4 -0.53 6.22 -0.39
CA GLU A 4 -0.51 5.09 -1.31
C GLU A 4 0.68 4.17 -1.01
N ASP A 5 1.88 4.76 -0.84
CA ASP A 5 3.10 4.01 -0.55
C ASP A 5 2.95 3.19 0.75
N GLU A 6 2.26 3.75 1.76
CA GLU A 6 2.04 3.08 3.04
C GLU A 6 1.02 1.94 2.91
N LEU A 7 -0.10 2.21 2.25
CA LEU A 7 -1.19 1.25 2.10
C LEU A 7 -0.80 0.05 1.23
N PHE A 8 -0.09 0.29 0.12
CA PHE A 8 0.26 -0.73 -0.86
C PHE A 8 1.63 -1.38 -0.64
N ARG A 9 2.36 -1.00 0.41
CA ARG A 9 3.73 -1.47 0.69
C ARG A 9 3.93 -3.00 0.62
N ARG A 10 2.93 -3.76 1.08
CA ARG A 10 2.94 -5.25 1.10
C ARG A 10 1.79 -5.84 0.30
N LEU A 11 1.35 -5.11 -0.71
CA LEU A 11 0.32 -5.52 -1.63
C LEU A 11 0.96 -5.70 -3.01
N ARG A 12 0.46 -6.68 -3.77
CA ARG A 12 0.83 -6.89 -5.16
C ARG A 12 -0.42 -6.88 -6.02
N PRO A 13 -0.43 -6.11 -7.12
CA PRO A 13 -1.59 -6.04 -7.98
C PRO A 13 -1.78 -7.37 -8.73
N ASN A 14 -3.03 -7.76 -8.89
CA ASN A 14 -3.43 -8.81 -9.80
C ASN A 14 -4.04 -8.17 -11.05
N GLU A 15 -3.38 -8.31 -12.19
CA GLU A 15 -3.80 -7.67 -13.45
C GLU A 15 -5.23 -8.06 -13.87
N GLN A 16 -5.64 -9.30 -13.63
CA GLN A 16 -6.98 -9.75 -13.99
C GLN A 16 -8.04 -9.06 -13.13
N TYR A 17 -7.78 -8.92 -11.83
CA TYR A 17 -8.70 -8.24 -10.93
C TYR A 17 -8.74 -6.73 -11.17
N LEU A 18 -7.62 -6.10 -11.52
CA LEU A 18 -7.60 -4.70 -11.94
C LEU A 18 -8.55 -4.47 -13.13
N ILE A 19 -8.45 -5.30 -14.17
CA ILE A 19 -9.32 -5.18 -15.36
C ILE A 19 -10.79 -5.42 -14.99
N GLN A 20 -11.09 -6.46 -14.19
CA GLN A 20 -12.46 -6.77 -13.76
C GLN A 20 -13.07 -5.67 -12.89
N TYR A 21 -12.27 -5.01 -12.06
CA TYR A 21 -12.70 -3.90 -11.21
C TYR A 21 -13.03 -2.64 -12.04
N GLY A 22 -12.42 -2.50 -13.23
CA GLY A 22 -12.69 -1.40 -14.16
C GLY A 22 -11.47 -0.54 -14.49
N PHE A 23 -10.25 -0.98 -14.16
CA PHE A 23 -9.04 -0.32 -14.65
C PHE A 23 -8.91 -0.50 -16.17
N GLN A 24 -8.51 0.58 -16.83
CA GLN A 24 -8.17 0.57 -18.25
C GLN A 24 -6.67 0.40 -18.41
N LYS A 25 -6.25 -0.64 -19.15
CA LYS A 25 -4.85 -0.84 -19.51
C LYS A 25 -4.46 0.14 -20.62
N GLN A 26 -3.43 0.94 -20.36
CA GLN A 26 -2.80 1.86 -21.31
C GLN A 26 -1.31 1.51 -21.32
N ASP A 27 -0.88 0.84 -22.38
CA ASP A 27 0.46 0.26 -22.50
C ASP A 27 0.78 -0.67 -21.30
N ASP A 28 1.75 -0.29 -20.47
CA ASP A 28 2.18 -1.02 -19.27
C ASP A 28 1.55 -0.50 -17.97
N LEU A 29 0.63 0.49 -18.07
CA LEU A 29 -0.02 1.11 -16.92
C LEU A 29 -1.51 0.76 -16.85
N TYR A 30 -2.03 0.68 -15.63
CA TYR A 30 -3.46 0.54 -15.38
C TYR A 30 -4.01 1.84 -14.80
N ARG A 31 -4.98 2.44 -15.47
CA ARG A 31 -5.62 3.69 -15.04
C ARG A 31 -7.06 3.46 -14.63
N TYR A 32 -7.43 3.93 -13.44
CA TYR A 32 -8.79 3.95 -12.95
C TYR A 32 -9.19 5.36 -12.54
N GLN A 33 -10.45 5.72 -12.80
CA GLN A 33 -11.00 7.03 -12.47
C GLN A 33 -12.36 6.85 -11.85
N THR A 34 -12.56 7.45 -10.68
CA THR A 34 -13.84 7.39 -9.95
C THR A 34 -14.14 8.69 -9.24
N LYS A 35 -15.43 8.99 -9.04
CA LYS A 35 -15.86 10.14 -8.25
C LYS A 35 -15.75 9.81 -6.77
N LEU A 36 -15.28 10.77 -5.98
CA LEU A 36 -15.32 10.70 -4.52
C LEU A 36 -16.68 11.25 -4.07
N GLU A 37 -17.55 10.36 -3.63
CA GLU A 37 -18.91 10.72 -3.22
C GLU A 37 -18.92 11.78 -2.13
N ASP A 38 -19.90 12.68 -2.19
CA ASP A 38 -20.09 13.79 -1.27
C ASP A 38 -18.94 14.80 -1.15
N THR A 39 -17.92 14.76 -2.02
CA THR A 39 -16.81 15.74 -1.95
C THR A 39 -16.73 16.68 -3.14
N GLY A 40 -17.42 16.39 -4.25
CA GLY A 40 -17.26 17.16 -5.50
C GLY A 40 -15.88 17.01 -6.14
N MET A 41 -15.19 15.91 -5.81
CA MET A 41 -13.83 15.61 -6.28
C MET A 41 -13.86 14.27 -7.01
N TYR A 42 -12.85 13.99 -7.81
CA TYR A 42 -12.64 12.68 -8.39
C TYR A 42 -11.19 12.24 -8.22
N ALA A 43 -10.98 10.93 -8.12
CA ALA A 43 -9.67 10.32 -7.98
C ALA A 43 -9.25 9.67 -9.30
N ILE A 44 -8.00 9.85 -9.68
CA ILE A 44 -7.32 9.09 -10.72
C ILE A 44 -6.28 8.23 -10.03
N ILE A 45 -6.37 6.91 -10.19
CA ILE A 45 -5.42 5.93 -9.67
C ILE A 45 -4.68 5.30 -10.84
N ILE A 46 -3.36 5.23 -10.73
CA ILE A 46 -2.46 4.63 -11.71
C ILE A 46 -1.65 3.54 -11.01
N VAL A 47 -1.66 2.35 -11.58
CA VAL A 47 -0.81 1.22 -11.18
C VAL A 47 0.22 0.99 -12.28
N ASP A 48 1.50 1.04 -11.91
CA ASP A 48 2.66 0.79 -12.77
C ASP A 48 3.53 -0.29 -12.11
N GLY A 49 3.50 -1.51 -12.65
CA GLY A 49 4.09 -2.68 -12.00
C GLY A 49 3.54 -2.85 -10.57
N ASN A 50 4.38 -2.65 -9.55
CA ASN A 50 4.01 -2.74 -8.13
C ASN A 50 3.78 -1.37 -7.47
N SER A 51 3.94 -0.28 -8.21
CA SER A 51 3.81 1.07 -7.70
C SER A 51 2.40 1.59 -7.95
N VAL A 52 1.76 2.10 -6.89
CA VAL A 52 0.45 2.74 -6.96
C VAL A 52 0.63 4.23 -6.73
N SER A 53 0.11 5.03 -7.65
CA SER A 53 0.05 6.48 -7.50
C SER A 53 -1.38 6.94 -7.71
N GLY A 54 -1.78 7.99 -7.01
CA GLY A 54 -3.09 8.58 -7.25
C GLY A 54 -3.09 10.09 -7.05
N ARG A 55 -4.08 10.72 -7.69
CA ARG A 55 -4.29 12.15 -7.73
C ARG A 55 -5.77 12.41 -7.49
N VAL A 56 -6.08 13.42 -6.70
CA VAL A 56 -7.45 13.89 -6.49
C VAL A 56 -7.60 15.23 -7.19
N LEU A 57 -8.67 15.39 -7.96
CA LEU A 57 -8.96 16.60 -8.73
C LEU A 57 -10.35 17.11 -8.42
N ASP A 58 -10.52 18.43 -8.51
CA ASP A 58 -11.83 19.08 -8.39
C ASP A 58 -12.66 18.85 -9.67
N ASP A 59 -13.93 18.44 -9.50
CA ASP A 59 -14.84 18.12 -10.62
C ASP A 59 -15.20 19.35 -11.46
N LEU A 60 -15.10 20.57 -10.90
CA LEU A 60 -15.44 21.82 -11.57
C LEU A 60 -14.23 22.48 -12.22
N THR A 61 -13.12 22.60 -11.49
CA THR A 61 -11.93 23.34 -11.98
C THR A 61 -10.91 22.44 -12.67
N ASN A 62 -11.02 21.12 -12.49
CA ASN A 62 -10.04 20.15 -12.97
C ASN A 62 -8.62 20.39 -12.39
N GLU A 63 -8.53 21.09 -11.27
CA GLU A 63 -7.28 21.37 -10.57
C GLU A 63 -6.97 20.26 -9.56
N GLU A 64 -5.68 19.98 -9.37
CA GLU A 64 -5.24 18.95 -8.45
C GLU A 64 -5.36 19.40 -6.98
N TYR A 65 -6.07 18.59 -6.19
CA TYR A 65 -6.26 18.80 -4.77
C TYR A 65 -5.11 18.18 -3.95
N VAL A 66 -3.95 18.84 -3.97
CA VAL A 66 -2.71 18.40 -3.29
C VAL A 66 -2.89 18.24 -1.77
N ALA A 67 -3.88 18.93 -1.21
CA ALA A 67 -4.21 18.87 0.21
C ALA A 67 -4.70 17.49 0.67
N VAL A 68 -4.79 16.46 -0.17
CA VAL A 68 -4.96 15.08 0.30
C VAL A 68 -3.65 14.49 0.86
N HIS A 69 -2.48 14.86 0.32
CA HIS A 69 -1.19 14.27 0.68
C HIS A 69 -0.43 14.99 1.81
N THR A 70 -0.82 16.22 2.18
CA THR A 70 -0.10 16.98 3.22
C THR A 70 -0.26 16.34 4.62
N LEU A 71 0.78 16.38 5.45
CA LEU A 71 0.73 15.92 6.85
C LEU A 71 0.35 17.09 7.78
N GLY A 72 -0.50 16.87 8.79
CA GLY A 72 -0.85 17.88 9.80
C GLY A 72 -2.35 18.08 10.04
N LYS A 73 -2.71 19.00 10.96
CA LYS A 73 -4.10 19.39 11.23
C LYS A 73 -4.66 20.14 10.01
N LYS A 74 -5.81 19.71 9.50
CA LYS A 74 -6.50 20.34 8.37
C LYS A 74 -7.94 20.67 8.72
N GLY A 75 -8.56 21.52 7.90
CA GLY A 75 -9.99 21.82 8.00
C GLY A 75 -10.87 20.62 7.64
N ASN A 76 -12.14 20.68 8.04
CA ASN A 76 -13.11 19.59 7.90
C ASN A 76 -13.23 19.05 6.47
N PHE A 77 -13.18 19.92 5.46
CA PHE A 77 -13.28 19.52 4.06
C PHE A 77 -12.10 18.66 3.59
N ALA A 78 -10.87 19.07 3.89
CA ALA A 78 -9.67 18.31 3.52
C ALA A 78 -9.65 16.93 4.19
N THR A 79 -10.13 16.83 5.43
CA THR A 79 -10.31 15.54 6.11
C THR A 79 -11.35 14.69 5.41
N LYS A 80 -12.50 15.26 5.02
CA LYS A 80 -13.56 14.56 4.28
C LYS A 80 -13.03 13.98 2.96
N VAL A 81 -12.35 14.79 2.16
CA VAL A 81 -11.73 14.36 0.89
C VAL A 81 -10.71 13.25 1.13
N LYS A 82 -9.86 13.40 2.15
CA LYS A 82 -8.86 12.38 2.50
C LYS A 82 -9.50 11.06 2.92
N THR A 83 -10.57 11.08 3.70
CA THR A 83 -11.27 9.87 4.12
C THR A 83 -11.93 9.17 2.94
N ALA A 84 -12.61 9.91 2.05
CA ALA A 84 -13.21 9.35 0.85
C ALA A 84 -12.14 8.74 -0.09
N TYR A 85 -11.02 9.44 -0.25
CA TYR A 85 -9.89 8.95 -1.04
C TYR A 85 -9.27 7.68 -0.44
N LEU A 86 -9.04 7.66 0.88
CA LEU A 86 -8.51 6.48 1.56
C LEU A 86 -9.46 5.28 1.42
N SER A 87 -10.77 5.48 1.60
CA SER A 87 -11.77 4.43 1.42
C SER A 87 -11.76 3.86 0.00
N CYS A 88 -11.56 4.71 -1.01
CA CYS A 88 -11.42 4.28 -2.40
C CYS A 88 -10.16 3.41 -2.59
N LEU A 89 -9.02 3.84 -2.04
CA LEU A 89 -7.78 3.05 -2.12
C LEU A 89 -7.88 1.72 -1.35
N GLU A 90 -8.53 1.69 -0.19
CA GLU A 90 -8.76 0.48 0.59
C GLU A 90 -9.66 -0.52 -0.15
N ASP A 91 -10.70 -0.04 -0.84
CA ASP A 91 -11.56 -0.90 -1.66
C ASP A 91 -10.80 -1.48 -2.86
N ILE A 92 -9.99 -0.65 -3.54
CA ILE A 92 -9.10 -1.13 -4.62
C ILE A 92 -8.12 -2.18 -4.06
N ALA A 93 -7.49 -1.91 -2.92
CA ALA A 93 -6.56 -2.84 -2.27
C ALA A 93 -7.22 -4.18 -1.96
N LYS A 94 -8.46 -4.16 -1.48
CA LYS A 94 -9.21 -5.38 -1.14
C LYS A 94 -9.59 -6.21 -2.37
N ASN A 95 -9.98 -5.56 -3.46
CA ASN A 95 -10.53 -6.25 -4.63
C ASN A 95 -9.48 -6.58 -5.70
N CYS A 96 -8.39 -5.80 -5.79
CA CYS A 96 -7.41 -5.90 -6.88
C CYS A 96 -6.02 -6.37 -6.44
N PHE A 97 -5.74 -6.42 -5.15
CA PHE A 97 -4.40 -6.70 -4.64
C PHE A 97 -4.36 -7.90 -3.69
N GLU A 98 -3.23 -8.58 -3.72
CA GLU A 98 -2.93 -9.71 -2.86
C GLU A 98 -1.84 -9.35 -1.87
N LYS A 99 -1.93 -9.90 -0.66
CA LYS A 99 -0.98 -9.62 0.42
C LYS A 99 0.26 -10.49 0.26
N VAL A 100 1.43 -9.87 0.26
CA VAL A 100 2.73 -10.56 0.27
C VAL A 100 3.39 -10.49 1.64
N MET A 101 4.26 -11.48 1.91
CA MET A 101 4.92 -11.64 3.20
C MET A 101 5.89 -10.48 3.48
N TYR A 102 6.70 -10.14 2.48
CA TYR A 102 7.73 -9.11 2.57
C TYR A 102 7.40 -7.94 1.65
N SER A 103 7.86 -6.74 1.99
CA SER A 103 7.74 -5.59 1.08
C SER A 103 8.75 -5.66 -0.08
N SER A 104 9.89 -6.32 0.13
CA SER A 104 10.90 -6.55 -0.92
C SER A 104 10.45 -7.66 -1.87
N ILE A 105 10.58 -7.41 -3.17
CA ILE A 105 10.32 -8.42 -4.21
C ILE A 105 11.30 -9.59 -4.05
N GLN A 106 12.60 -9.31 -3.91
CA GLN A 106 13.62 -10.35 -3.77
C GLN A 106 13.38 -11.26 -2.56
N ALA A 107 12.93 -10.70 -1.44
CA ALA A 107 12.63 -11.48 -0.24
C ALA A 107 11.44 -12.42 -0.45
N ASN A 108 10.40 -11.98 -1.16
CA ASN A 108 9.28 -12.87 -1.53
C ASN A 108 9.74 -13.96 -2.51
N THR A 109 10.58 -13.64 -3.49
CA THR A 109 11.14 -14.65 -4.41
C THR A 109 11.94 -15.72 -3.67
N MET A 110 12.81 -15.30 -2.73
CA MET A 110 13.57 -16.24 -1.89
C MET A 110 12.65 -17.08 -1.00
N HIS A 111 11.58 -16.49 -0.46
CA HIS A 111 10.61 -17.18 0.38
C HIS A 111 9.85 -18.27 -0.39
N GLU A 112 9.37 -17.95 -1.59
CA GLU A 112 8.72 -18.93 -2.47
C GLU A 112 9.66 -20.07 -2.84
N TRP A 113 10.92 -19.77 -3.17
CA TRP A 113 11.92 -20.80 -3.45
C TRP A 113 12.16 -21.72 -2.24
N MET A 114 12.29 -21.16 -1.04
CA MET A 114 12.50 -21.94 0.19
C MET A 114 11.32 -22.88 0.50
N ILE A 115 10.08 -22.40 0.33
CA ILE A 115 8.88 -23.23 0.52
C ILE A 115 8.85 -24.38 -0.50
N ASN A 116 9.18 -24.10 -1.75
CA ASN A 116 9.06 -25.08 -2.83
C ASN A 116 10.18 -26.13 -2.80
N GLU A 117 11.42 -25.72 -2.54
CA GLU A 117 12.60 -26.60 -2.59
C GLU A 117 12.88 -27.28 -1.26
N MET A 118 12.72 -26.55 -0.15
CA MET A 118 13.08 -27.05 1.19
C MET A 118 11.86 -27.53 1.99
N HIS A 119 10.65 -27.27 1.50
CA HIS A 119 9.38 -27.55 2.20
C HIS A 119 9.32 -26.96 3.61
N ASP A 120 10.07 -25.89 3.84
CA ASP A 120 10.18 -25.20 5.11
C ASP A 120 9.47 -23.84 5.04
N THR A 121 8.86 -23.46 6.16
CA THR A 121 8.09 -22.21 6.27
C THR A 121 8.69 -21.36 7.38
N ALA A 122 8.66 -20.04 7.22
CA ALA A 122 9.24 -19.13 8.21
C ALA A 122 8.58 -19.32 9.59
N ASP A 123 9.33 -19.84 10.55
CA ASP A 123 8.91 -19.88 11.95
C ASP A 123 9.07 -18.49 12.59
N HIS A 124 8.15 -18.13 13.47
CA HIS A 124 8.12 -16.86 14.17
C HIS A 124 8.15 -17.09 15.69
N PRO A 125 9.28 -17.56 16.24
CA PRO A 125 9.37 -18.04 17.62
C PRO A 125 9.23 -16.92 18.68
N PHE A 126 9.19 -15.65 18.28
CA PHE A 126 9.10 -14.51 19.19
C PHE A 126 7.82 -13.70 18.99
N THR A 127 7.06 -13.51 20.07
CA THR A 127 5.92 -12.59 20.11
C THR A 127 6.38 -11.15 20.40
N LYS A 128 5.71 -10.17 19.79
CA LYS A 128 6.04 -8.75 20.00
C LYS A 128 5.74 -8.30 21.43
N SER A 129 6.66 -7.51 22.00
CA SER A 129 6.42 -6.80 23.27
C SER A 129 5.45 -5.62 23.07
N GLN A 130 4.49 -5.46 23.97
CA GLN A 130 3.44 -4.42 23.92
C GLN A 130 3.95 -2.99 24.22
N ASN A 131 5.19 -2.84 24.73
CA ASN A 131 5.73 -1.56 25.18
C ASN A 131 6.61 -0.88 24.12
N GLY A 132 6.00 -0.17 23.16
CA GLY A 132 6.72 0.47 22.06
C GLY A 132 6.69 2.01 22.08
N LYS A 133 7.69 2.67 22.70
CA LYS A 133 8.10 4.02 22.29
C LYS A 133 9.28 3.88 21.31
N ARG A 134 8.93 3.87 20.02
CA ARG A 134 9.80 3.91 18.83
C ARG A 134 10.80 2.77 18.63
N THR A 135 10.44 1.89 17.70
CA THR A 135 11.13 1.79 16.40
C THR A 135 10.03 1.74 15.33
N THR A 136 9.94 2.76 14.46
CA THR A 136 9.19 2.61 13.19
C THR A 136 10.14 1.97 12.18
N ASP A 137 10.67 0.82 12.56
CA ASP A 137 11.58 0.02 11.76
C ASP A 137 10.84 -1.30 11.49
N ASN A 138 9.85 -1.22 10.60
CA ASN A 138 9.29 -2.44 10.03
C ASN A 138 10.37 -3.04 9.12
N GLU A 139 11.05 -4.05 9.66
CA GLU A 139 12.12 -4.90 9.12
C GLU A 139 13.56 -4.39 9.33
N PHE A 140 14.21 -4.96 10.36
CA PHE A 140 15.56 -5.53 10.38
C PHE A 140 16.25 -5.20 11.71
N THR A 141 16.33 -6.16 12.63
CA THR A 141 17.30 -6.07 13.72
C THR A 141 18.26 -7.24 13.60
N ALA A 142 19.47 -6.88 13.20
CA ALA A 142 20.61 -7.76 13.11
C ALA A 142 20.83 -8.54 14.42
N TYR A 143 21.27 -9.78 14.23
CA TYR A 143 21.84 -10.69 15.21
C TYR A 143 22.61 -9.95 16.32
N LYS A 144 22.19 -10.16 17.57
CA LYS A 144 23.13 -10.11 18.70
C LYS A 144 23.55 -11.55 18.99
N PRO A 145 24.84 -11.89 18.91
CA PRO A 145 25.31 -13.17 19.43
C PRO A 145 24.92 -13.23 20.90
N GLY A 146 24.19 -14.27 21.28
CA GLY A 146 24.03 -14.61 22.68
C GLY A 146 25.41 -14.98 23.23
N ASP A 147 25.73 -14.46 24.42
CA ASP A 147 26.91 -14.83 25.18
C ASP A 147 26.95 -16.36 25.35
N SER A 148 27.72 -17.03 24.51
CA SER A 148 28.34 -18.30 24.85
C SER A 148 29.56 -17.98 25.72
N ASP A 149 29.39 -18.08 27.04
CA ASP A 149 30.32 -18.71 27.99
C ASP A 149 30.11 -18.18 29.41
N LYS A 150 29.28 -18.89 30.20
CA LYS A 150 29.65 -19.56 31.47
C LYS A 150 28.45 -20.19 32.16
#